data_AF-A0A2N9N1J7-F1
#
_entry.id   AF-A0A2N9N1J7-F1
#
_cell.length_a   1.000
_cell.length_b   1.000
_cell.length_c   1.000
_cell.angle_alpha   90.00
_cell.angle_beta   90.00
_cell.angle_gamma   90.00
#
_symmetry.space_group_name_H-M   'P 1'
#
loop_
_entity.id
_entity.type
_entity.pdbx_description
1 polymer ?
#
loop_
_entity_poly.entity_id
_entity_poly.type
_entity_poly.pdbx_seq_one_letter_code
_entity_poly.pdbx_strand_id
1 'polypeptide(L)'
;MTPAPESPKPRDPRAFNAYRHGLTGQVLIMTPADELAYTTHCQGLHQSLHAEGDLEKCLAQTVADDLWRLLRSAAIEHTRFSMGMSEPDKYFAHHPEIDSSLAQAVTWACEARNLNLMSLYEARTQRRMERNLAILRQLQTERNAAFEQAVDEATLLAQHAAGKGEPYDIESDYPPEVLPPQFGFSLPRIARRVTHNLRLAAAKKAGPVPPKGFRKAA
;
A
#
# COMPACT_ATOMS: atom_id res chain seq x y z
N MET A 1 -6.31 -50.25 -18.90
CA MET A 1 -6.70 -50.38 -17.48
C MET A 1 -6.91 -48.98 -16.95
N THR A 2 -8.16 -48.56 -16.81
CA THR A 2 -8.52 -47.26 -16.25
C THR A 2 -8.33 -47.34 -14.72
N PRO A 3 -7.58 -46.42 -14.07
CA PRO A 3 -7.46 -46.45 -12.63
C PRO A 3 -8.83 -46.24 -11.99
N ALA A 4 -9.19 -47.09 -11.03
CA ALA A 4 -10.42 -46.96 -10.26
C ALA A 4 -10.39 -45.66 -9.44
N PRO A 5 -11.53 -44.99 -9.23
CA PRO A 5 -11.59 -43.80 -8.40
C PRO A 5 -11.17 -44.16 -6.97
N GLU A 6 -10.18 -43.47 -6.42
CA GLU A 6 -9.77 -43.64 -5.02
C GLU A 6 -10.96 -43.39 -4.10
N SER A 7 -11.20 -44.32 -3.18
CA SER A 7 -12.17 -44.14 -2.12
C SER A 7 -11.74 -42.97 -1.23
N PRO A 8 -12.65 -42.05 -0.85
CA PRO A 8 -12.28 -40.88 -0.06
C PRO A 8 -11.79 -41.34 1.31
N LYS A 9 -10.49 -41.17 1.56
CA LYS A 9 -9.90 -41.45 2.88
C LYS A 9 -10.47 -40.48 3.92
N PRO A 10 -10.78 -40.96 5.14
CA PRO A 10 -11.23 -40.08 6.22
C PRO A 10 -10.15 -39.03 6.50
N ARG A 11 -10.57 -37.77 6.57
CA ARG A 11 -9.69 -36.61 6.73
C ARG A 11 -8.99 -36.69 8.09
N ASP A 12 -7.66 -36.53 8.11
CA ASP A 12 -6.87 -36.61 9.34
C ASP A 12 -7.41 -35.60 10.39
N PRO A 13 -7.77 -36.03 11.62
CA PRO A 13 -8.21 -35.13 12.67
C PRO A 13 -7.16 -34.05 13.04
N ARG A 14 -5.86 -34.27 12.74
CA ARG A 14 -4.80 -33.25 12.88
C ARG A 14 -4.86 -32.16 11.82
N ALA A 15 -5.65 -32.31 10.75
CA ALA A 15 -5.91 -31.24 9.78
C ALA A 15 -6.61 -30.02 10.43
N PHE A 16 -7.26 -30.21 11.59
CA PHE A 16 -7.80 -29.12 12.41
C PHE A 16 -6.75 -28.40 13.26
N ASN A 17 -5.51 -28.90 13.38
CA ASN A 17 -4.43 -28.16 14.05
C ASN A 17 -3.91 -26.97 13.20
N ALA A 18 -4.27 -26.93 11.91
CA ALA A 18 -4.10 -25.77 11.04
C ALA A 18 -5.25 -24.76 11.19
N TYR A 19 -6.25 -25.02 12.04
CA TYR A 19 -7.32 -24.09 12.36
C TYR A 19 -6.76 -22.96 13.24
N ARG A 20 -6.11 -22.00 12.59
CA ARG A 20 -5.94 -20.67 13.15
C ARG A 20 -7.34 -20.03 13.11
N HIS A 21 -7.84 -19.58 14.26
CA HIS A 21 -9.02 -18.72 14.45
C HIS A 21 -9.96 -18.53 13.22
N GLY A 22 -11.25 -18.87 13.33
CA GLY A 22 -12.24 -18.82 12.22
C GLY A 22 -12.42 -17.50 11.42
N LEU A 23 -12.21 -16.31 12.01
CA LEU A 23 -12.12 -15.05 11.22
C LEU A 23 -10.72 -14.71 10.64
N THR A 24 -9.61 -15.01 11.33
CA THR A 24 -8.27 -14.48 10.97
C THR A 24 -7.28 -15.53 10.47
N GLY A 25 -7.56 -16.83 10.59
CA GLY A 25 -6.72 -17.91 10.06
C GLY A 25 -7.13 -18.33 8.65
N GLN A 26 -7.39 -17.35 7.78
CA GLN A 26 -7.66 -17.65 6.38
C GLN A 26 -6.39 -18.20 5.74
N VAL A 27 -6.42 -19.49 5.37
CA VAL A 27 -5.36 -20.10 4.56
C VAL A 27 -5.62 -19.70 3.11
N LEU A 28 -4.78 -18.81 2.58
CA LEU A 28 -4.80 -18.46 1.17
C LEU A 28 -4.10 -19.59 0.39
N ILE A 29 -4.87 -20.34 -0.40
CA ILE A 29 -4.33 -21.40 -1.25
C ILE A 29 -3.85 -20.73 -2.55
N MET A 30 -2.54 -20.67 -2.74
CA MET A 30 -1.88 -20.13 -3.94
C MET A 30 -0.82 -21.10 -4.45
N THR A 31 -0.48 -20.99 -5.73
CA THR A 31 0.76 -21.60 -6.23
C THR A 31 1.96 -20.83 -5.66
N PRO A 32 3.16 -21.44 -5.58
CA PRO A 32 4.35 -20.73 -5.12
C PRO A 32 4.67 -19.47 -5.93
N ALA A 33 4.39 -19.49 -7.24
CA ALA A 33 4.60 -18.33 -8.11
C ALA A 33 3.60 -17.20 -7.80
N ASP A 34 2.33 -17.54 -7.60
CA ASP A 34 1.30 -16.55 -7.27
C ASP A 34 1.51 -15.96 -5.87
N GLU A 35 1.94 -16.77 -4.90
CA GLU A 35 2.28 -16.31 -3.56
C GLU A 35 3.42 -15.29 -3.59
N LEU A 36 4.47 -15.56 -4.37
CA LEU A 36 5.58 -14.62 -4.53
C LEU A 36 5.12 -13.32 -5.19
N ALA A 37 4.29 -13.40 -6.24
CA ALA A 37 3.77 -12.24 -6.94
C ALA A 37 2.87 -11.38 -6.05
N TYR A 38 1.95 -12.01 -5.32
CA TYR A 38 1.07 -11.34 -4.36
C TYR A 38 1.87 -10.70 -3.22
N THR A 39 2.82 -11.42 -2.64
CA THR A 39 3.67 -10.90 -1.57
C THR A 39 4.47 -9.69 -2.04
N THR A 40 5.08 -9.76 -3.22
CA THR A 40 5.85 -8.66 -3.83
C THR A 40 4.96 -7.45 -4.08
N HIS A 41 3.74 -7.66 -4.60
CA HIS A 41 2.75 -6.62 -4.81
C HIS A 41 2.37 -5.90 -3.51
N CYS A 42 2.01 -6.66 -2.47
CA CYS A 42 1.66 -6.09 -1.17
C CYS A 42 2.85 -5.30 -0.58
N GLN A 43 4.06 -5.87 -0.60
CA GLN A 43 5.25 -5.19 -0.10
C GLN A 43 5.51 -3.87 -0.84
N GLY A 44 5.42 -3.86 -2.17
CA GLY A 44 5.60 -2.65 -2.98
C GLY A 44 4.58 -1.56 -2.63
N LEU A 45 3.32 -1.93 -2.39
CA LEU A 45 2.29 -0.97 -1.99
C LEU A 45 2.48 -0.45 -0.56
N HIS A 46 2.84 -1.30 0.39
CA HIS A 46 3.17 -0.86 1.76
C HIS A 46 4.34 0.14 1.77
N GLN A 47 5.38 -0.14 0.98
CA GLN A 47 6.52 0.76 0.82
C GLN A 47 6.12 2.08 0.20
N SER A 48 5.34 2.05 -0.88
CA SER A 48 4.91 3.25 -1.61
C SER A 48 3.95 4.13 -0.80
N LEU A 49 3.09 3.50 0.02
CA LEU A 49 2.13 4.21 0.85
C LEU A 49 2.74 4.75 2.14
N HIS A 50 3.96 4.32 2.52
CA HIS A 50 4.64 4.72 3.75
C HIS A 50 3.76 4.60 5.01
N ALA A 51 3.01 3.51 5.10
CA ALA A 51 2.09 3.26 6.22
C ALA A 51 2.87 3.05 7.54
N GLU A 52 2.58 3.87 8.55
CA GLU A 52 3.16 3.80 9.89
C GLU A 52 2.10 3.42 10.94
N GLY A 53 2.46 2.57 11.89
CA GLY A 53 1.50 2.05 12.88
C GLY A 53 0.52 1.02 12.31
N ASP A 54 -0.20 0.34 13.20
CA ASP A 54 -0.98 -0.84 12.81
C ASP A 54 -2.22 -0.48 11.99
N LEU A 55 -2.87 0.64 12.29
CA LEU A 55 -4.07 1.07 11.57
C LEU A 55 -3.76 1.45 10.12
N GLU A 56 -2.71 2.27 9.89
CA GLU A 56 -2.29 2.60 8.53
C GLU A 56 -1.85 1.35 7.76
N LYS A 57 -1.12 0.43 8.40
CA LYS A 57 -0.71 -0.85 7.78
C LYS A 57 -1.91 -1.72 7.41
N CYS A 58 -2.92 -1.81 8.25
CA CYS A 58 -4.16 -2.53 7.95
C CYS A 58 -4.90 -1.92 6.75
N LEU A 59 -4.97 -0.59 6.68
CA LEU A 59 -5.57 0.10 5.53
C LEU A 59 -4.74 -0.11 4.25
N ALA A 60 -3.43 0.00 4.33
CA ALA A 60 -2.52 -0.25 3.22
C ALA A 60 -2.63 -1.69 2.69
N GLN A 61 -2.73 -2.67 3.60
CA GLN A 61 -2.98 -4.06 3.22
C GLN A 61 -4.32 -4.21 2.50
N THR A 62 -5.39 -3.60 3.02
CA THR A 62 -6.71 -3.68 2.38
C THR A 62 -6.71 -3.04 1.00
N VAL A 63 -6.01 -1.92 0.82
CA VAL A 63 -5.81 -1.29 -0.50
C VAL A 63 -5.04 -2.22 -1.43
N ALA A 64 -3.99 -2.89 -0.94
CA ALA A 64 -3.22 -3.84 -1.72
C ALA A 64 -4.05 -5.04 -2.18
N ASP A 65 -4.87 -5.59 -1.28
CA ASP A 65 -5.77 -6.71 -1.59
C ASP A 65 -6.83 -6.32 -2.62
N ASP A 66 -7.39 -5.12 -2.51
CA ASP A 66 -8.38 -4.61 -3.45
C ASP A 66 -7.78 -4.38 -4.83
N LEU A 67 -6.58 -3.79 -4.91
CA LEU A 67 -5.86 -3.64 -6.17
C LEU A 67 -5.51 -5.00 -6.80
N TRP A 68 -5.08 -5.97 -5.99
CA TRP A 68 -4.80 -7.32 -6.47
C TRP A 68 -6.05 -7.98 -7.06
N ARG A 69 -7.20 -7.81 -6.41
CA ARG A 69 -8.49 -8.31 -6.91
C ARG A 69 -8.88 -7.65 -8.22
N LEU A 70 -8.71 -6.33 -8.36
CA LEU A 70 -9.01 -5.60 -9.60
C LEU A 70 -8.11 -6.06 -10.76
N LEU A 71 -6.80 -6.19 -10.53
CA LEU A 71 -5.85 -6.71 -11.53
C LEU A 71 -6.21 -8.14 -11.94
N ARG A 72 -6.60 -8.98 -10.98
CA ARG A 72 -7.05 -10.35 -11.25
C ARG A 72 -8.35 -10.38 -12.05
N SER A 73 -9.32 -9.51 -11.77
CA SER A 73 -10.55 -9.43 -12.58
C SER A 73 -10.25 -9.06 -14.03
N ALA A 74 -9.40 -8.06 -14.26
CA ALA A 74 -8.97 -7.68 -15.61
C ALA A 74 -8.26 -8.83 -16.34
N ALA A 75 -7.41 -9.60 -15.64
CA ALA A 75 -6.76 -10.78 -16.20
C ALA A 75 -7.76 -11.88 -16.56
N ILE A 76 -8.77 -12.11 -15.73
CA ILE A 76 -9.85 -13.08 -15.99
C ILE A 76 -10.66 -12.66 -17.22
N GLU A 77 -11.01 -11.38 -17.33
CA GLU A 77 -11.70 -10.82 -18.49
C GLU A 77 -10.94 -11.12 -19.78
N HIS A 78 -9.67 -10.72 -19.82
CA HIS A 78 -8.80 -10.93 -20.98
C HIS A 78 -8.66 -12.41 -21.34
N THR A 79 -8.51 -13.27 -20.32
CA THR A 79 -8.42 -14.72 -20.53
C THR A 79 -9.72 -15.27 -21.10
N ARG A 80 -10.88 -14.80 -20.65
CA ARG A 80 -12.18 -15.29 -21.15
C ARG A 80 -12.39 -14.92 -22.61
N PHE A 81 -12.02 -13.70 -23.00
CA PHE A 81 -12.02 -13.29 -24.42
C PHE A 81 -11.05 -14.12 -25.26
N SER A 82 -9.83 -14.33 -24.77
CA SER A 82 -8.82 -15.16 -25.46
C SER A 82 -9.32 -16.59 -25.67
N MET A 83 -10.00 -17.18 -24.68
CA MET A 83 -10.64 -18.49 -24.82
C MET A 83 -11.72 -18.49 -25.89
N GLY A 84 -12.62 -17.50 -25.88
CA GLY A 84 -13.70 -17.43 -26.87
C GLY A 84 -13.21 -17.19 -28.29
N MET A 85 -12.13 -16.43 -28.46
CA MET A 85 -11.44 -16.24 -29.75
C MET A 85 -10.69 -17.50 -30.22
N SER A 86 -10.47 -18.47 -29.34
CA SER A 86 -9.87 -19.76 -29.69
C SER A 86 -10.93 -20.82 -30.04
N GLU A 87 -12.21 -20.51 -29.84
CA GLU A 87 -13.31 -21.39 -30.27
C GLU A 87 -13.54 -21.25 -31.79
N PRO A 88 -14.07 -22.30 -32.45
CA PRO A 88 -14.40 -22.21 -33.87
C PRO A 88 -15.38 -21.08 -34.17
N ASP A 89 -15.09 -20.31 -35.22
CA ASP A 89 -15.93 -19.19 -35.65
C ASP A 89 -17.36 -19.64 -35.94
N LYS A 90 -18.34 -18.86 -35.47
CA LYS A 90 -19.77 -19.07 -35.77
C LYS A 90 -20.22 -18.31 -37.01
N TYR A 91 -19.51 -17.24 -37.35
CA TYR A 91 -19.79 -16.35 -38.47
C TYR A 91 -18.52 -16.18 -39.29
N PHE A 92 -18.64 -16.22 -40.62
CA PHE A 92 -17.52 -16.14 -41.54
C PHE A 92 -17.75 -15.00 -42.52
N ALA A 93 -17.00 -13.91 -42.36
CA ALA A 93 -16.91 -12.78 -43.27
C ALA A 93 -15.76 -12.96 -44.27
N HIS A 94 -14.92 -13.99 -44.10
CA HIS A 94 -13.73 -14.28 -44.93
C HIS A 94 -12.73 -13.12 -44.92
N HIS A 95 -12.64 -12.43 -43.78
CA HIS A 95 -11.68 -11.35 -43.55
C HIS A 95 -11.18 -11.47 -42.11
N PRO A 96 -9.89 -11.74 -41.88
CA PRO A 96 -9.36 -12.11 -40.56
C PRO A 96 -9.73 -11.15 -39.42
N GLU A 97 -9.66 -9.84 -39.68
CA GLU A 97 -10.00 -8.83 -38.67
C GLU A 97 -11.51 -8.77 -38.37
N ILE A 98 -12.36 -9.00 -39.38
CA ILE A 98 -13.81 -9.01 -39.22
C ILE A 98 -14.22 -10.28 -38.46
N ASP A 99 -13.64 -11.42 -38.83
CA ASP A 99 -13.88 -12.71 -38.17
C ASP A 99 -13.45 -12.65 -36.69
N SER A 100 -12.28 -12.08 -36.40
CA SER A 100 -11.82 -11.85 -35.02
C SER A 100 -12.77 -10.94 -34.22
N SER A 101 -13.26 -9.85 -34.82
CA SER A 101 -14.23 -8.97 -34.18
C SER A 101 -15.57 -9.66 -33.94
N LEU A 102 -16.02 -10.53 -34.85
CA LEU A 102 -17.25 -11.31 -34.70
C LEU A 102 -17.10 -12.33 -33.57
N ALA A 103 -15.96 -13.01 -33.47
CA ALA A 103 -15.66 -13.93 -32.37
C ALA A 103 -15.68 -13.21 -31.00
N GLN A 104 -15.11 -12.01 -30.91
CA GLN A 104 -15.20 -11.18 -29.70
C GLN A 104 -16.64 -10.81 -29.36
N ALA A 105 -17.45 -10.38 -30.33
CA ALA A 105 -18.86 -10.03 -30.13
C ALA A 105 -19.69 -11.22 -29.67
N VAL A 106 -19.45 -12.41 -30.23
CA VAL A 106 -20.07 -13.67 -29.79
C VAL A 106 -19.68 -13.99 -28.35
N THR A 107 -18.39 -13.88 -28.02
CA THR A 107 -17.90 -14.14 -26.67
C THR A 107 -18.55 -13.20 -25.65
N TRP A 108 -18.63 -11.90 -25.96
CA TRP A 108 -19.34 -10.92 -25.16
C TRP A 108 -20.80 -11.30 -24.96
N ALA A 109 -21.52 -11.64 -26.04
CA ALA A 109 -22.94 -12.00 -25.95
C ALA A 109 -23.16 -13.25 -25.07
N CYS A 110 -22.27 -14.25 -25.16
CA CYS A 110 -22.33 -15.45 -24.34
C CYS A 110 -21.98 -15.19 -22.86
N GLU A 111 -21.02 -14.29 -22.59
CA GLU A 111 -20.51 -14.01 -21.24
C GLU A 111 -21.14 -12.78 -20.57
N ALA A 112 -22.05 -12.08 -21.25
CA ALA A 112 -22.59 -10.80 -20.81
C ALA A 112 -23.07 -10.80 -19.36
N ARG A 113 -23.68 -11.89 -18.89
CA ARG A 113 -24.13 -12.03 -17.49
C ARG A 113 -22.96 -12.05 -16.51
N ASN A 114 -21.90 -12.78 -16.80
CA ASN A 114 -20.72 -12.90 -15.94
C ASN A 114 -19.92 -11.59 -15.94
N LEU A 115 -19.77 -10.96 -17.11
CA LEU A 115 -19.11 -9.65 -17.25
C LEU A 115 -19.88 -8.55 -16.50
N ASN A 116 -21.22 -8.54 -16.56
CA ASN A 116 -22.03 -7.64 -15.76
C ASN A 116 -21.90 -7.88 -14.25
N LEU A 117 -21.79 -9.14 -13.83
CA LEU A 117 -21.58 -9.45 -12.41
C LEU A 117 -20.18 -9.00 -11.95
N MET A 118 -19.16 -9.23 -12.77
CA MET A 118 -17.79 -8.82 -12.52
C MET A 118 -17.68 -7.29 -12.40
N SER A 119 -18.29 -6.54 -13.32
CA SER A 119 -18.27 -5.06 -13.28
C SER A 119 -18.92 -4.49 -12.01
N LEU A 120 -19.98 -5.13 -11.50
CA LEU A 120 -20.56 -4.77 -10.20
C LEU A 120 -19.61 -5.04 -9.03
N TYR A 121 -18.87 -6.14 -9.06
CA TYR A 121 -17.88 -6.44 -8.03
C TYR A 121 -16.69 -5.50 -8.10
N GLU A 122 -16.20 -5.19 -9.30
CA GLU A 122 -15.13 -4.21 -9.52
C GLU A 122 -15.52 -2.84 -9.00
N ALA A 123 -16.72 -2.34 -9.35
CA ALA A 123 -17.20 -1.06 -8.86
C ALA A 123 -17.28 -1.02 -7.31
N ARG A 124 -17.68 -2.12 -6.67
CA ARG A 124 -17.71 -2.22 -5.20
C ARG A 124 -16.30 -2.22 -4.61
N THR A 125 -15.40 -3.01 -5.19
CA THR A 125 -13.99 -3.10 -4.77
C THR A 125 -13.28 -1.76 -4.93
N GLN A 126 -13.46 -1.10 -6.08
CA GLN A 126 -12.88 0.21 -6.35
C GLN A 126 -13.37 1.27 -5.35
N ARG A 127 -14.67 1.34 -5.07
CA ARG A 127 -15.20 2.27 -4.06
C ARG A 127 -14.65 2.00 -2.66
N ARG A 128 -14.46 0.73 -2.29
CA ARG A 128 -13.85 0.35 -1.00
C ARG A 128 -12.39 0.80 -0.95
N MET A 129 -11.63 0.52 -2.01
CA MET A 129 -10.24 0.94 -2.16
C MET A 129 -10.09 2.46 -2.07
N GLU A 130 -10.89 3.23 -2.82
CA GLU A 130 -10.89 4.69 -2.81
C GLU A 130 -11.18 5.24 -1.40
N ARG A 131 -12.16 4.68 -0.70
CA ARG A 131 -12.49 5.06 0.68
C ARG A 131 -11.33 4.76 1.64
N ASN A 132 -10.75 3.57 1.56
CA ASN A 132 -9.64 3.19 2.43
C ASN A 132 -8.41 4.06 2.18
N LEU A 133 -8.14 4.40 0.92
CA LEU A 133 -7.05 5.31 0.55
C LEU A 133 -7.31 6.73 1.07
N ALA A 134 -8.55 7.21 1.04
CA ALA A 134 -8.92 8.49 1.61
C ALA A 134 -8.72 8.53 3.14
N ILE A 135 -9.17 7.49 3.85
CA ILE A 135 -8.95 7.36 5.31
C ILE A 135 -7.46 7.30 5.63
N LEU A 136 -6.68 6.52 4.88
CA LEU A 136 -5.24 6.44 5.06
C LEU A 136 -4.56 7.81 4.90
N ARG A 137 -4.89 8.54 3.84
CA ARG A 137 -4.35 9.89 3.60
C ARG A 137 -4.73 10.86 4.71
N GLN A 138 -5.96 10.75 5.23
CA GLN A 138 -6.39 11.56 6.37
C GLN A 138 -5.54 11.26 7.61
N LEU A 139 -5.40 9.99 7.99
CA LEU A 139 -4.57 9.59 9.13
C LEU A 139 -3.12 10.05 8.99
N GLN A 140 -2.55 9.92 7.79
CA GLN A 140 -1.20 10.39 7.51
C GLN A 140 -1.09 11.91 7.61
N THR A 141 -2.10 12.65 7.17
CA THR A 141 -2.15 14.11 7.29
C THR A 141 -2.20 14.52 8.76
N GLU A 142 -3.08 13.88 9.55
CA GLU A 142 -3.21 14.11 11.00
C GLU A 142 -1.92 13.77 11.73
N ARG A 143 -1.30 12.63 11.40
CA ARG A 143 -0.02 12.19 11.96
C ARG A 143 1.11 13.17 11.65
N ASN A 144 1.24 13.60 10.40
CA ASN A 144 2.30 14.53 9.99
C ASN A 144 2.09 15.91 10.64
N ALA A 145 0.86 16.39 10.73
CA ALA A 145 0.54 17.65 11.41
C ALA A 145 0.88 17.57 12.90
N ALA A 146 0.49 16.50 13.58
CA ALA A 146 0.82 16.27 14.99
C ALA A 146 2.34 16.17 15.21
N PHE A 147 3.07 15.51 14.30
CA PHE A 147 4.52 15.42 14.38
C PHE A 147 5.19 16.79 14.23
N GLU A 148 4.79 17.59 13.24
CA GLU A 148 5.36 18.93 13.05
C GLU A 148 5.02 19.86 14.23
N GLN A 149 3.82 19.75 14.82
CA GLN A 149 3.48 20.49 16.04
C GLN A 149 4.40 20.17 17.22
N ALA A 150 4.65 18.87 17.48
CA ALA A 150 5.57 18.45 18.54
C ALA A 150 7.02 18.93 18.28
N VAL A 151 7.44 18.89 17.01
CA VAL A 151 8.76 19.42 16.58
C VAL A 151 8.85 20.94 16.80
N ASP A 152 7.81 21.69 16.47
CA ASP A 152 7.79 23.14 16.63
C ASP A 152 7.84 23.53 18.11
N GLU A 153 7.03 22.87 18.96
CA GLU A 153 7.06 23.08 20.41
C GLU A 153 8.45 22.78 21.00
N ALA A 154 9.01 21.61 20.69
CA ALA A 154 10.34 21.23 21.15
C ALA A 154 11.44 22.17 20.61
N THR A 155 11.28 22.68 19.38
CA THR A 155 12.20 23.68 18.82
C THR A 155 12.13 25.00 19.59
N LEU A 156 10.93 25.46 19.97
CA LEU A 156 10.73 26.67 20.75
C LEU A 156 11.35 26.54 22.16
N LEU A 157 11.12 25.40 22.82
CA LEU A 157 11.74 25.12 24.13
C LEU A 157 13.26 25.12 24.05
N ALA A 158 13.84 24.47 23.02
CA ALA A 158 15.28 24.47 22.79
C ALA A 158 15.85 25.88 22.57
N GLN A 159 15.16 26.72 21.79
CA GLN A 159 15.57 28.10 21.55
C GLN A 159 15.51 28.95 22.81
N HIS A 160 14.47 28.75 23.63
CA HIS A 160 14.31 29.46 24.90
C HIS A 160 15.41 29.11 25.90
N ALA A 161 15.70 27.81 26.07
CA ALA A 161 16.80 27.34 26.90
C ALA A 161 18.16 27.89 26.42
N ALA A 162 18.43 27.85 25.12
CA ALA A 162 19.63 28.43 24.54
C ALA A 162 19.74 29.94 24.80
N GLY A 163 18.63 30.69 24.75
CA GLY A 163 18.58 32.12 25.08
C GLY A 163 18.90 32.43 26.54
N LYS A 164 18.62 31.49 27.45
CA LYS A 164 18.99 31.56 28.88
C LYS A 164 20.40 31.02 29.17
N GLY A 165 21.05 30.37 28.22
CA GLY A 165 22.31 29.67 28.44
C GLY A 165 22.16 28.33 29.16
N GLU A 166 20.96 27.75 29.15
CA GLU A 166 20.65 26.45 29.75
C GLU A 166 20.76 25.33 28.70
N PRO A 167 21.21 24.13 29.07
CA PRO A 167 21.12 22.96 28.19
C PRO A 167 19.65 22.54 28.01
N TYR A 168 19.31 22.02 26.83
CA TYR A 168 18.01 21.40 26.56
C TYR A 168 18.22 20.04 25.90
N ASP A 169 17.63 19.01 26.48
CA ASP A 169 17.62 17.65 25.96
C ASP A 169 16.17 17.15 25.84
N ILE A 170 15.76 16.77 24.63
CA ILE A 170 14.38 16.32 24.37
C ILE A 170 14.04 15.06 25.17
N GLU A 171 14.99 14.14 25.35
CA GLU A 171 14.71 12.89 26.06
C GLU A 171 14.43 13.11 27.55
N SER A 172 14.95 14.22 28.11
CA SER A 172 14.84 14.56 29.53
C SER A 172 13.77 15.63 29.79
N ASP A 173 13.67 16.64 28.92
CA ASP A 173 12.93 17.88 29.14
C ASP A 173 11.61 17.95 28.34
N TYR A 174 11.34 16.99 27.45
CA TYR A 174 10.08 16.93 26.69
C TYR A 174 9.21 15.76 27.17
N PRO A 175 8.10 16.03 27.90
CA PRO A 175 7.29 14.97 28.50
C PRO A 175 6.62 14.09 27.43
N PRO A 176 6.80 12.75 27.46
CA PRO A 176 6.13 11.86 26.51
C PRO A 176 4.60 11.96 26.54
N GLU A 177 4.03 12.39 27.65
CA GLU A 177 2.59 12.50 27.87
C GLU A 177 1.92 13.58 26.99
N VAL A 178 2.70 14.55 26.47
CA VAL A 178 2.14 15.56 25.55
C VAL A 178 2.08 15.06 24.11
N LEU A 179 2.79 13.96 23.79
CA LEU A 179 2.73 13.37 22.46
C LEU A 179 1.40 12.65 22.25
N PRO A 180 0.75 12.82 21.08
CA PRO A 180 -0.47 12.09 20.78
C PRO A 180 -0.22 10.56 20.80
N PRO A 181 -0.86 9.81 21.72
CA PRO A 181 -0.55 8.40 21.94
C PRO A 181 -0.87 7.53 20.72
N GLN A 182 -1.77 7.99 19.86
CA GLN A 182 -2.20 7.26 18.67
C GLN A 182 -1.14 7.14 17.56
N PHE A 183 -0.10 7.98 17.55
CA PHE A 183 0.87 8.04 16.43
C PHE A 183 2.26 7.47 16.77
N GLY A 184 2.52 7.10 18.03
CA GLY A 184 3.74 6.38 18.42
C GLY A 184 5.05 7.10 18.06
N PHE A 185 5.09 8.44 18.16
CA PHE A 185 6.29 9.21 17.84
C PHE A 185 7.46 8.84 18.75
N SER A 186 8.68 8.80 18.18
CA SER A 186 9.89 8.61 18.96
C SER A 186 10.61 9.93 19.23
N LEU A 187 10.98 10.16 20.49
CA LEU A 187 11.75 11.34 20.91
C LEU A 187 13.06 11.52 20.10
N PRO A 188 13.81 10.46 19.74
CA PRO A 188 15.00 10.62 18.89
C PRO A 188 14.70 11.11 17.47
N ARG A 189 13.51 10.84 16.94
CA ARG A 189 13.07 11.36 15.63
C ARG A 189 12.77 12.86 15.74
N ILE A 190 12.10 13.28 16.82
CA ILE A 190 11.83 14.69 17.10
C ILE A 190 13.15 15.45 17.30
N ALA A 191 14.08 14.93 18.10
CA ALA A 191 15.40 15.53 18.36
C ALA A 191 16.23 15.76 17.10
N ARG A 192 16.25 14.80 16.18
CA ARG A 192 16.89 14.96 14.87
C ARG A 192 16.27 16.11 14.07
N ARG A 193 14.94 16.23 14.10
CA ARG A 193 14.22 17.28 13.38
C ARG A 193 14.43 18.67 14.00
N VAL A 194 14.38 18.77 15.32
CA VAL A 194 14.70 20.02 16.06
C VAL A 194 16.13 20.46 15.74
N THR A 195 17.10 19.56 15.82
CA THR A 195 18.51 19.84 15.46
C THR A 195 18.62 20.36 14.02
N HIS A 196 17.92 19.73 13.08
CA HIS A 196 17.87 20.18 11.70
C HIS A 196 17.28 21.60 11.59
N ASN A 197 16.16 21.88 12.25
CA ASN A 197 15.48 23.18 12.21
C ASN A 197 16.36 24.31 12.78
N LEU A 198 17.06 24.05 13.89
CA LEU A 198 18.01 25.00 14.48
C LEU A 198 19.17 25.30 13.53
N ARG A 199 19.76 24.27 12.91
CA ARG A 199 20.83 24.43 11.91
C ARG A 199 20.36 25.21 10.68
N LEU A 200 19.16 24.91 10.20
CA LEU A 200 18.56 25.62 9.07
C LEU A 200 18.31 27.10 9.41
N ALA A 201 17.81 27.39 10.61
CA ALA A 201 17.61 28.75 11.08
C ALA A 201 18.95 29.52 11.21
N ALA A 202 19.99 28.87 11.73
CA ALA A 202 21.34 29.46 11.80
C ALA A 202 21.92 29.74 10.41
N ALA A 203 21.76 28.81 9.45
CA ALA A 203 22.19 29.00 8.07
C ALA A 203 21.44 30.16 7.39
N LYS A 204 20.13 30.28 7.60
CA LYS A 204 19.33 31.41 7.10
C LYS A 204 19.80 32.75 7.67
N LYS A 205 20.20 32.81 8.94
CA LYS A 205 20.75 34.02 9.58
C LYS A 205 22.13 34.40 9.06
N ALA A 206 22.99 33.42 8.74
CA ALA A 206 24.35 33.66 8.27
C ALA A 206 24.43 34.29 6.86
N GLY A 207 23.36 34.19 6.06
CA GLY A 207 23.33 34.71 4.69
C GLY A 207 24.20 33.89 3.71
N PRO A 208 24.15 34.20 2.40
CA PRO A 208 24.99 33.53 1.42
C PRO A 208 26.47 33.84 1.68
N VAL A 209 27.29 32.80 1.81
CA VAL A 209 28.75 32.93 1.92
C VAL A 209 29.28 33.51 0.60
N PRO A 210 29.96 34.67 0.59
CA PRO A 210 30.53 35.21 -0.64
C PRO A 210 31.53 34.21 -1.23
N PRO A 211 31.58 34.06 -2.57
CA PRO A 211 32.49 33.11 -3.20
C PRO A 211 33.91 33.45 -2.77
N LYS A 212 34.62 32.47 -2.19
CA LYS A 212 36.05 32.60 -1.88
C LYS A 212 36.78 32.86 -3.19
N GLY A 213 37.19 34.10 -3.41
CA GLY A 213 38.02 34.48 -4.55
C GLY A 213 39.25 33.58 -4.55
N PHE A 214 39.41 32.79 -5.61
CA PHE A 214 40.63 32.04 -5.86
C PHE A 214 41.78 33.05 -5.90
N ARG A 215 42.65 33.01 -4.89
CA ARG A 215 43.92 33.75 -4.93
C ARG A 215 44.69 33.21 -6.13
N LYS A 216 44.80 34.00 -7.20
CA LYS A 216 45.79 33.74 -8.25
C LYS A 216 47.16 33.79 -7.59
N ALA A 217 47.86 32.67 -7.58
CA ALA A 217 49.28 32.65 -7.28
C ALA A 217 50.00 33.47 -8.37
N ALA A 218 50.84 34.40 -7.94
CA ALA A 218 51.74 35.18 -8.78
C ALA A 218 52.98 34.36 -9.12
#